data_AF-A0A843ENJ4-F1
#
_entry.id   AF-A0A843ENJ4-F1
#
_cell.length_a   1.000
_cell.length_b   1.000
_cell.length_c   1.000
_cell.angle_alpha   90.00
_cell.angle_beta   90.00
_cell.angle_gamma   90.00
#
_symmetry.space_group_name_H-M   'P 1'
#
loop_
_entity.id
_entity.type
_entity.pdbx_description
1 polymer ?
#
loop_
_entity_poly.entity_id
_entity_poly.type
_entity_poly.pdbx_seq_one_letter_code
_entity_poly.pdbx_strand_id
1 'polypeptide(L)' 'GADGVFIGEFPGDLMYDEVEKKIGRVKDRISELGENPERVTFSKVYIPYFSGLARKFNEFDQKIQELDELET' A
#
# COMPACT_ATOMS: atom_id res chain seq x y z
N GLY A 1 -9.50 -13.44 -4.01
CA GLY A 1 -8.83 -12.69 -2.94
C GLY A 1 -7.63 -12.04 -3.57
N ALA A 2 -7.39 -10.77 -3.28
CA ALA A 2 -6.10 -10.15 -3.59
C ALA A 2 -5.21 -10.32 -2.36
N ASP A 3 -3.95 -10.71 -2.55
CA ASP A 3 -2.98 -10.94 -1.46
C ASP A 3 -2.41 -9.61 -0.94
N GLY A 4 -2.40 -8.57 -1.78
CA GLY A 4 -2.04 -7.20 -1.42
C GLY A 4 -2.61 -6.17 -2.39
N VAL A 5 -2.76 -4.92 -1.92
CA VAL A 5 -3.25 -3.78 -2.71
C VAL A 5 -2.25 -2.62 -2.59
N PHE A 6 -1.70 -2.21 -3.73
CA PHE A 6 -0.84 -1.02 -3.84
C PHE A 6 -1.62 0.15 -4.45
N ILE A 7 -1.61 1.30 -3.78
CA ILE A 7 -2.27 2.52 -4.26
C ILE A 7 -1.22 3.61 -4.44
N GLY A 8 -1.13 4.14 -5.66
CA GLY A 8 -0.20 5.21 -6.02
C GLY A 8 -0.93 6.51 -6.33
N GLU A 9 -0.42 7.64 -5.82
CA GLU A 9 -0.91 8.98 -6.18
C GLU A 9 0.23 9.85 -6.70
N PHE A 10 -0.06 10.68 -7.70
CA PHE A 10 0.91 11.64 -8.23
C PHE A 10 1.19 12.75 -7.19
N PRO A 11 2.46 13.07 -6.88
CA PRO A 11 2.81 14.02 -5.81
C PRO A 11 2.36 15.47 -6.02
N GLY A 12 1.92 15.83 -7.23
CA GLY A 12 1.37 17.15 -7.54
C GLY A 12 -0.15 17.26 -7.36
N ASP A 13 -0.82 16.19 -6.92
CA ASP A 13 -2.24 16.24 -6.60
C ASP A 13 -2.45 16.85 -5.20
N LEU A 14 -3.46 17.72 -5.08
CA LEU A 14 -3.76 18.45 -3.85
C LEU A 14 -4.48 17.58 -2.81
N MET A 15 -4.85 16.36 -3.18
CA MET A 15 -5.74 15.48 -2.42
C MET A 15 -5.00 14.46 -1.56
N TYR A 16 -3.66 14.45 -1.54
CA TYR A 16 -2.88 13.42 -0.85
C TYR A 16 -3.25 13.25 0.62
N ASP A 17 -3.36 14.34 1.37
CA ASP A 17 -3.70 14.29 2.79
C ASP A 17 -5.12 13.74 3.03
N GLU A 18 -6.05 13.96 2.09
CA GLU A 18 -7.39 13.40 2.16
C GLU A 18 -7.40 11.91 1.84
N VAL A 19 -6.65 11.50 0.81
CA VAL A 19 -6.52 10.10 0.42
C VAL A 19 -5.84 9.32 1.53
N GLU A 20 -4.75 9.84 2.12
CA GLU A 20 -4.05 9.22 3.24
C GLU A 20 -4.98 8.98 4.43
N LYS A 21 -5.82 9.96 4.79
CA LYS A 21 -6.86 9.79 5.83
C LYS A 21 -7.89 8.71 5.48
N LYS A 22 -8.30 8.62 4.21
CA LYS A 22 -9.22 7.57 3.76
C LYS A 22 -8.57 6.19 3.82
N ILE A 23 -7.30 6.08 3.41
CA ILE A 23 -6.52 4.84 3.51
C ILE A 23 -6.36 4.41 4.97
N GLY A 24 -6.12 5.36 5.89
CA GLY A 24 -6.10 5.07 7.32
C GLY A 24 -7.38 4.38 7.79
N ARG A 25 -8.55 4.93 7.46
CA ARG A 25 -9.85 4.32 7.80
C ARG A 25 -10.06 2.94 7.18
N VAL A 26 -9.53 2.72 5.98
CA VAL A 26 -9.57 1.41 5.32
C VAL A 26 -8.70 0.41 6.09
N LYS A 27 -7.49 0.79 6.48
CA LYS A 27 -6.59 -0.05 7.30
C LYS A 27 -7.18 -0.38 8.67
N ASP A 28 -7.82 0.58 9.32
CA ASP A 28 -8.52 0.35 10.59
C ASP A 28 -9.59 -0.72 10.40
N ARG A 29 -10.39 -0.60 9.34
CA ARG A 29 -11.44 -1.58 9.03
C ARG A 29 -10.90 -2.97 8.70
N ILE A 30 -9.76 -3.07 8.01
CA ILE A 30 -9.10 -4.35 7.72
C ILE A 30 -8.68 -5.02 9.04
N SER A 31 -8.06 -4.25 9.94
CA SER A 31 -7.68 -4.73 11.28
C SER A 31 -8.90 -5.23 12.08
N GLU A 32 -10.02 -4.51 12.04
CA GLU A 32 -11.27 -4.92 12.71
C GLU A 32 -11.85 -6.25 12.20
N LEU A 33 -11.57 -6.60 10.94
CA LEU A 33 -11.99 -7.86 10.33
C LEU A 33 -11.04 -9.02 10.64
N GLY A 34 -9.96 -8.78 11.39
CA GLY A 34 -8.94 -9.77 11.73
C GLY A 34 -7.90 -9.99 10.63
N GLU A 35 -7.90 -9.12 9.60
CA GLU A 35 -6.97 -9.16 8.48
C GLU A 35 -5.79 -8.22 8.71
N ASN A 36 -4.65 -8.47 8.06
CA ASN A 36 -3.48 -7.62 8.24
C ASN A 36 -3.58 -6.31 7.43
N PRO A 37 -3.65 -5.12 8.07
CA PRO A 37 -3.77 -3.84 7.37
C PRO A 37 -2.57 -3.51 6.48
N GLU A 38 -1.44 -4.18 6.71
CA GLU A 38 -0.22 -3.98 5.93
C GLU A 38 -0.27 -4.63 4.54
N ARG A 39 -1.30 -5.45 4.27
CA ARG A 39 -1.67 -5.88 2.91
C ARG A 39 -2.16 -4.72 2.03
N VAL A 40 -2.38 -3.51 2.58
CA VAL A 40 -2.67 -2.30 1.81
C VAL A 40 -1.55 -1.28 2.00
N THR A 41 -1.04 -0.73 0.90
CA THR A 41 -0.05 0.34 0.93
C THR A 41 -0.46 1.54 0.08
N PHE A 42 -0.02 2.72 0.50
CA PHE A 42 -0.26 3.98 -0.19
C PHE A 42 1.05 4.75 -0.33
N SER A 43 1.28 5.32 -1.51
CA SER A 43 2.55 5.96 -1.82
C SER A 43 2.40 7.07 -2.84
N LYS A 44 3.13 8.18 -2.63
CA LYS A 44 3.42 9.13 -3.70
C LYS A 44 4.25 8.45 -4.78
N VAL A 45 3.80 8.52 -6.02
CA VAL A 45 4.43 7.94 -7.21
C VAL A 45 4.67 9.06 -8.23
N TYR A 46 5.94 9.35 -8.48
CA TYR A 46 6.35 10.32 -9.50
C TYR A 46 6.74 9.57 -10.78
N ILE A 47 5.90 9.67 -11.82
CA ILE A 47 5.99 8.87 -13.05
C ILE A 47 7.18 9.21 -13.99
N PRO A 48 7.82 10.40 -13.99
CA PRO A 48 8.89 10.66 -14.97
C PRO A 48 10.19 9.88 -14.70
N TYR A 49 10.31 9.16 -13.57
CA TYR A 49 11.42 8.22 -13.33
C TYR A 49 10.91 6.88 -12.74
N PHE A 50 10.80 5.86 -13.60
CA PHE A 50 10.32 4.51 -13.27
C PHE A 50 11.12 3.77 -12.19
N SER A 51 12.37 4.17 -11.92
CA SER A 51 13.27 3.46 -10.98
C SER A 51 12.77 3.48 -9.54
N GLY A 52 12.20 4.60 -9.07
CA GLY A 52 11.64 4.69 -7.71
C GLY A 52 10.38 3.84 -7.53
N LEU A 53 9.57 3.70 -8.59
CA LEU A 53 8.34 2.91 -8.54
C LEU A 53 8.64 1.41 -8.52
N ALA A 54 9.57 0.93 -9.36
CA ALA A 54 9.97 -0.47 -9.37
C ALA A 54 10.49 -0.94 -8.01
N ARG A 55 11.29 -0.09 -7.33
CA ARG A 55 11.76 -0.38 -5.98
C ARG A 55 10.61 -0.51 -4.98
N LYS A 56 9.63 0.40 -5.00
CA LYS A 56 8.45 0.34 -4.12
C LYS A 56 7.61 -0.91 -4.35
N PHE A 57 7.48 -1.36 -5.60
CA PHE A 57 6.80 -2.61 -5.90
C PHE A 57 7.55 -3.82 -5.33
N ASN A 58 8.88 -3.89 -5.50
CA ASN A 58 9.67 -4.97 -4.93
C ASN A 58 9.61 -5.00 -3.40
N GLU A 59 9.71 -3.84 -2.74
CA GLU A 59 9.59 -3.74 -1.29
C GLU A 59 8.19 -4.18 -0.80
N PHE A 60 7.13 -3.85 -1.55
CA PHE A 60 5.78 -4.28 -1.21
C PHE A 60 5.58 -5.78 -1.45
N ASP A 61 6.10 -6.32 -2.55
CA ASP A 61 6.02 -7.75 -2.88
C ASP A 61 6.72 -8.62 -1.83
N GLN A 62 7.93 -8.22 -1.40
CA GLN A 62 8.65 -8.88 -0.30
C GLN A 62 7.82 -8.89 0.99
N LYS A 63 7.16 -7.77 1.29
CA LYS A 63 6.32 -7.68 2.48
C LYS A 63 5.12 -8.62 2.43
N ILE A 64 4.48 -8.77 1.27
CA ILE A 64 3.37 -9.72 1.13
C ILE A 64 3.88 -11.16 1.33
N GLN A 65 5.03 -11.51 0.75
CA GLN A 65 5.66 -12.82 0.96
C GLN A 65 5.96 -13.09 2.43
N GLU A 66 6.54 -12.13 3.15
CA GLU A 66 6.80 -12.24 4.60
C GLU A 66 5.52 -12.44 5.40
N LEU A 67 4.42 -11.77 5.04
CA LEU A 67 3.12 -11.94 5.70
C LEU A 67 2.53 -13.32 5.45
N ASP A 68 2.59 -13.81 4.22
CA ASP A 68 2.08 -15.14 3.88
C ASP A 68 2.86 -16.25 4.62
N GLU A 69 4.19 -16.08 4.78
CA GLU A 69 5.02 -17.01 5.56
C GLU A 69 4.69 -17.02 7.05
N LEU A 70 4.26 -15.89 7.63
CA LEU A 70 3.88 -15.79 9.05
C LEU A 70 2.50 -16.36 9.36
N GLU A 71 1.62 -16.44 8.36
CA GLU A 71 0.27 -16.98 8.47
C GLU A 71 0.21 -18.50 8.23
N THR A 72 1.34 -19.12 7.87
CA THR A 72 1.51 -20.57 7.61
C THR A 72 2.05 -21.32 8.82
#